data_AF-A0A7M7P3J8-F1
#
_entry.id   AF-A0A7M7P3J8-F1
#
_cell.length_a   1.000
_cell.length_b   1.000
_cell.length_c   1.000
_cell.angle_alpha   90.00
_cell.angle_beta   90.00
_cell.angle_gamma   90.00
#
_symmetry.space_group_name_H-M   'P 1'
#
loop_
_entity.id
_entity.type
_entity.pdbx_description
1 polymer ?
#
loop_
_entity_poly.entity_id
_entity_poly.type
_entity_poly.pdbx_seq_one_letter_code
_entity_poly.pdbx_strand_id
1 'polypeptide(L)'
;MGKEIDRADCVIRQNTATVRNHIDDVGMRTTVRVIGHSNFKRGLLTPKIGQSEILLSPKTRPSMIYVPWLYKETINRTTHDVFKTARRFSTSFPKVKFYFQTDDMIDDMERKFMNETGLNRTEIKSWFSTGYMSVLFALDVCDNVVCYGVSDVDYCRREPQSQVGYHYYDTGKDRSLECSYFNNREYMVKGGHKFLTEKKLYARWAQLKPLTFRAPTWPESAFNLSGEFESPYLSVYRKAKEDGSFASIAIYAKSVIENNPKPLSNAKVRRPILKKSHIIRRPGGLPHRSLKKKKKRGR
;
A
#
# COMPACT_ATOMS: atom_id res chain seq x y z
N MET A 1 11.97 13.34 4.41
CA MET A 1 12.76 12.75 3.29
C MET A 1 12.30 13.24 1.91
N GLY A 2 11.26 14.09 1.82
CA GLY A 2 10.67 14.49 0.54
C GLY A 2 11.59 15.25 -0.40
N LYS A 3 12.46 16.11 0.14
CA LYS A 3 13.49 16.81 -0.67
C LYS A 3 14.48 15.86 -1.34
N GLU A 4 14.77 14.71 -0.74
CA GLU A 4 15.65 13.69 -1.33
C GLU A 4 14.93 12.98 -2.47
N ILE A 5 13.68 12.55 -2.24
CA ILE A 5 12.83 11.92 -3.26
C ILE A 5 12.67 12.84 -4.48
N ASP A 6 12.41 14.13 -4.25
CA ASP A 6 12.24 15.13 -5.31
C ASP A 6 13.55 15.53 -6.02
N ARG A 7 14.71 14.93 -5.68
CA ARG A 7 15.96 15.12 -6.45
C ARG A 7 16.16 14.06 -7.53
N ALA A 8 15.48 12.92 -7.49
CA ALA A 8 15.62 11.86 -8.48
C ALA A 8 15.16 12.31 -9.88
N ASP A 9 15.63 11.72 -10.97
CA ASP A 9 15.11 12.07 -12.31
C ASP A 9 13.68 11.57 -12.51
N CYS A 10 13.37 10.40 -11.94
CA CYS A 10 12.07 9.77 -11.98
C CYS A 10 11.51 9.52 -10.57
N VAL A 11 10.29 10.00 -10.31
CA VAL A 11 9.55 9.70 -9.07
C VAL A 11 8.31 8.89 -9.40
N ILE A 12 8.30 7.63 -8.97
CA ILE A 12 7.19 6.70 -9.20
C ILE A 12 6.32 6.63 -7.96
N ARG A 13 5.01 6.85 -8.11
CA ARG A 13 4.02 6.69 -7.02
C ARG A 13 2.92 5.72 -7.39
N GLN A 14 2.33 5.08 -6.38
CA GLN A 14 1.34 4.03 -6.57
C GLN A 14 -0.08 4.51 -6.30
N ASN A 15 -1.03 3.98 -7.06
CA ASN A 15 -2.47 4.12 -6.84
C ASN A 15 -2.87 5.56 -6.47
N THR A 16 -3.50 5.75 -5.31
CA THR A 16 -3.95 7.03 -4.78
C THR A 16 -3.04 7.58 -3.67
N ALA A 17 -1.75 7.20 -3.65
CA ALA A 17 -0.81 7.68 -2.66
C ALA A 17 -0.68 9.21 -2.74
N THR A 18 -1.30 9.92 -1.80
CA THR A 18 -1.42 11.37 -1.81
C THR A 18 -0.15 12.03 -1.26
N VAL A 19 0.25 13.15 -1.84
CA VAL A 19 1.34 13.98 -1.26
C VAL A 19 0.82 15.07 -0.33
N ARG A 20 -0.50 15.29 -0.31
CA ARG A 20 -1.10 16.37 0.49
C ARG A 20 -0.85 16.12 1.98
N ASN A 21 -0.38 17.17 2.65
CA ASN A 21 -0.03 17.14 4.07
C ASN A 21 1.14 16.19 4.42
N HIS A 22 1.85 15.65 3.42
CA HIS A 22 2.97 14.72 3.60
C HIS A 22 4.20 15.13 2.78
N ILE A 23 4.25 16.34 2.22
CA ILE A 23 5.31 16.75 1.28
C ILE A 23 6.71 16.64 1.89
N ASP A 24 6.87 17.01 3.16
CA ASP A 24 8.18 16.94 3.84
C ASP A 24 8.70 15.50 3.98
N ASP A 25 7.78 14.54 4.02
CA ASP A 25 8.08 13.12 4.09
C ASP A 25 8.20 12.51 2.70
N VAL A 26 7.16 12.60 1.86
CA VAL A 26 7.10 11.81 0.63
C VAL A 26 7.46 12.60 -0.63
N GLY A 27 7.74 13.89 -0.53
CA GLY A 27 7.98 14.77 -1.68
C GLY A 27 6.69 15.18 -2.39
N MET A 28 6.78 16.15 -3.30
CA MET A 28 5.64 16.66 -4.08
C MET A 28 5.63 16.12 -5.51
N ARG A 29 6.79 15.79 -6.09
CA ARG A 29 6.88 15.44 -7.51
C ARG A 29 6.36 14.03 -7.76
N THR A 30 5.77 13.83 -8.93
CA THR A 30 5.43 12.52 -9.48
C THR A 30 5.74 12.56 -10.97
N THR A 31 6.63 11.68 -11.44
CA THR A 31 6.91 11.51 -12.88
C THR A 31 5.95 10.48 -13.46
N VAL A 32 5.88 9.31 -12.81
CA VAL A 32 5.00 8.19 -13.20
C VAL A 32 4.07 7.84 -12.05
N ARG A 33 2.79 7.63 -12.35
CA ARG A 33 1.82 7.07 -11.41
C ARG A 33 1.44 5.67 -11.87
N VAL A 34 1.81 4.65 -11.11
CA VAL A 34 1.44 3.25 -11.38
C VAL A 34 0.13 2.95 -10.68
N ILE A 35 -0.91 2.60 -11.43
CA ILE A 35 -2.24 2.28 -10.87
C ILE A 35 -2.67 0.94 -11.40
N GLY A 36 -2.81 -0.07 -10.53
CA GLY A 36 -3.30 -1.38 -10.96
C GLY A 36 -4.68 -1.27 -11.61
N HIS A 37 -4.92 -2.03 -12.68
CA HIS A 37 -6.18 -1.95 -13.45
C HIS A 37 -7.45 -2.04 -12.58
N SER A 38 -7.46 -2.89 -11.54
CA SER A 38 -8.58 -3.03 -10.59
C SER A 38 -8.83 -1.77 -9.74
N ASN A 39 -7.81 -0.95 -9.51
CA ASN A 39 -7.88 0.32 -8.77
C ASN A 39 -8.10 1.52 -9.69
N PHE A 40 -7.93 1.38 -11.01
CA PHE A 40 -7.86 2.50 -11.96
C PHE A 40 -9.05 3.46 -11.85
N LYS A 41 -10.26 2.92 -11.97
CA LYS A 41 -11.49 3.72 -11.98
C LYS A 41 -11.75 4.36 -10.63
N ARG A 42 -11.73 3.57 -9.55
CA ARG A 42 -11.96 4.07 -8.18
C ARG A 42 -10.92 5.14 -7.82
N GLY A 43 -9.66 4.89 -8.14
CA GLY A 43 -8.55 5.78 -7.81
C GLY A 43 -8.68 7.14 -8.49
N LEU A 44 -8.95 7.15 -9.79
CA LEU A 44 -8.99 8.38 -10.58
C LEU A 44 -10.32 9.13 -10.53
N LEU A 45 -11.45 8.44 -10.35
CA LEU A 45 -12.75 9.10 -10.20
C LEU A 45 -12.94 9.77 -8.83
N THR A 46 -12.14 9.41 -7.83
CA THR A 46 -12.21 10.03 -6.50
C THR A 46 -11.90 11.53 -6.61
N PRO A 47 -12.83 12.44 -6.26
CA PRO A 47 -12.67 13.87 -6.55
C PRO A 47 -11.41 14.47 -5.92
N LYS A 48 -11.20 14.23 -4.62
CA LYS A 48 -10.09 14.86 -3.88
C LYS A 48 -8.72 14.42 -4.40
N ILE A 49 -8.46 13.13 -4.50
CA ILE A 49 -7.13 12.62 -4.86
C ILE A 49 -7.02 12.44 -6.37
N GLY A 50 -7.83 11.55 -6.95
CA GLY A 50 -7.81 11.22 -8.36
C GLY A 50 -7.92 12.44 -9.27
N GLN A 51 -9.01 13.21 -9.15
CA GLN A 51 -9.20 14.35 -10.04
C GLN A 51 -8.28 15.52 -9.69
N SER A 52 -8.36 16.05 -8.46
CA SER A 52 -7.67 17.29 -8.13
C SER A 52 -6.14 17.14 -8.02
N GLU A 53 -5.61 16.02 -7.52
CA GLU A 53 -4.17 15.83 -7.33
C GLU A 53 -3.49 15.12 -8.52
N ILE A 54 -4.08 14.03 -9.01
CA ILE A 54 -3.45 13.17 -10.02
C ILE A 54 -3.71 13.69 -11.44
N LEU A 55 -4.90 14.21 -11.74
CA LEU A 55 -5.25 14.60 -13.12
C LEU A 55 -5.12 16.11 -13.38
N LEU A 56 -5.56 16.96 -12.45
CA LEU A 56 -5.69 18.40 -12.67
C LEU A 56 -4.46 19.20 -12.22
N SER A 57 -3.94 18.94 -11.02
CA SER A 57 -2.91 19.77 -10.39
C SER A 57 -1.62 19.81 -11.21
N PRO A 58 -1.17 20.99 -11.69
CA PRO A 58 0.08 21.10 -12.44
C PRO A 58 1.32 20.84 -11.59
N LYS A 59 1.21 20.89 -10.25
CA LYS A 59 2.33 20.66 -9.32
C LYS A 59 2.57 19.18 -9.01
N THR A 60 1.51 18.36 -9.10
CA THR A 60 1.53 16.97 -8.59
C THR A 60 1.12 15.94 -9.63
N ARG A 61 0.49 16.35 -10.75
CA ARG A 61 0.11 15.41 -11.81
C ARG A 61 1.35 14.75 -12.41
N PRO A 62 1.31 13.44 -12.72
CA PRO A 62 2.36 12.78 -13.46
C PRO A 62 2.29 13.15 -14.94
N SER A 63 3.40 12.97 -15.66
CA SER A 63 3.37 12.95 -17.14
C SER A 63 2.73 11.66 -17.65
N MET A 64 2.92 10.57 -16.91
CA MET A 64 2.52 9.21 -17.29
C MET A 64 1.72 8.52 -16.17
N ILE A 65 0.59 7.93 -16.53
CA ILE A 65 -0.08 6.90 -15.74
C ILE A 65 0.18 5.56 -16.40
N TYR A 66 0.88 4.68 -15.71
CA TYR A 66 1.12 3.30 -16.14
C TYR A 66 0.12 2.35 -15.44
N VAL A 67 -0.55 1.52 -16.23
CA VAL A 67 -1.65 0.66 -15.76
C VAL A 67 -1.27 -0.81 -15.95
N PRO A 68 -0.67 -1.45 -14.92
CA PRO A 68 -0.39 -2.87 -14.96
C PRO A 68 -1.64 -3.72 -14.70
N TRP A 69 -1.68 -4.88 -15.33
CA TRP A 69 -2.65 -5.93 -15.08
C TRP A 69 -2.19 -6.80 -13.91
N LEU A 70 -2.93 -6.77 -12.81
CA LEU A 70 -2.53 -7.41 -11.56
C LEU A 70 -2.83 -8.90 -11.53
N TYR A 71 -3.69 -9.37 -12.43
CA TYR A 71 -4.14 -10.75 -12.53
C TYR A 71 -4.61 -11.05 -13.96
N LYS A 72 -4.43 -12.29 -14.42
CA LYS A 72 -4.83 -12.67 -15.78
C LYS A 72 -6.35 -12.63 -15.91
N GLU A 73 -6.83 -11.99 -16.96
CA GLU A 73 -8.22 -12.02 -17.42
C GLU A 73 -8.28 -11.83 -18.93
N THR A 74 -9.43 -12.07 -19.54
CA THR A 74 -9.64 -11.80 -20.97
C THR A 74 -9.84 -10.31 -21.20
N ILE A 75 -8.90 -9.67 -21.90
CA ILE A 75 -8.91 -8.21 -22.11
C ILE A 75 -9.41 -7.88 -23.52
N ASN A 76 -10.62 -7.32 -23.61
CA ASN A 76 -11.07 -6.65 -24.84
C ASN A 76 -10.79 -5.14 -24.73
N ARG A 77 -9.71 -4.67 -25.38
CA ARG A 77 -9.29 -3.26 -25.30
C ARG A 77 -10.35 -2.26 -25.79
N THR A 78 -11.33 -2.69 -26.59
CA THR A 78 -12.42 -1.84 -27.08
C THR A 78 -13.53 -1.71 -26.05
N THR A 79 -13.95 -2.79 -25.40
CA THR A 79 -15.14 -2.79 -24.52
C THR A 79 -14.81 -2.71 -23.03
N HIS A 80 -13.59 -3.07 -22.63
CA HIS A 80 -13.17 -3.13 -21.24
C HIS A 80 -13.24 -1.75 -20.55
N ASP A 81 -13.78 -1.72 -19.33
CA ASP A 81 -14.16 -0.46 -18.66
C ASP A 81 -12.96 0.43 -18.33
N VAL A 82 -11.81 -0.17 -17.99
CA VAL A 82 -10.55 0.56 -17.76
C VAL A 82 -10.12 1.30 -19.04
N PHE A 83 -10.15 0.64 -20.20
CA PHE A 83 -9.78 1.25 -21.48
C PHE A 83 -10.79 2.33 -21.91
N LYS A 84 -12.10 2.09 -21.74
CA LYS A 84 -13.13 3.11 -21.99
C LYS A 84 -12.91 4.35 -21.13
N THR A 85 -12.61 4.16 -19.84
CA THR A 85 -12.35 5.26 -18.90
C THR A 85 -11.08 6.01 -19.29
N ALA A 86 -10.01 5.30 -19.61
CA ALA A 86 -8.75 5.91 -20.02
C ALA A 86 -8.88 6.72 -21.31
N ARG A 87 -9.64 6.25 -22.31
CA ARG A 87 -9.93 7.03 -23.53
C ARG A 87 -10.67 8.34 -23.25
N ARG A 88 -11.64 8.32 -22.33
CA ARG A 88 -12.32 9.55 -21.90
C ARG A 88 -11.34 10.50 -21.22
N PHE A 89 -10.52 9.98 -20.30
CA PHE A 89 -9.54 10.78 -19.57
C PHE A 89 -8.40 11.30 -20.43
N SER A 90 -7.95 10.56 -21.45
CA SER A 90 -6.93 11.06 -22.37
C SER A 90 -7.40 12.29 -23.14
N THR A 91 -8.71 12.38 -23.43
CA THR A 91 -9.32 13.56 -24.04
C THR A 91 -9.47 14.70 -23.05
N SER A 92 -9.99 14.43 -21.84
CA SER A 92 -10.24 15.46 -20.82
C SER A 92 -8.95 16.00 -20.15
N PHE A 93 -7.90 15.18 -20.10
CA PHE A 93 -6.64 15.48 -19.41
C PHE A 93 -5.45 15.23 -20.34
N PRO A 94 -5.30 16.00 -21.44
CA PRO A 94 -4.32 15.72 -22.50
C PRO A 94 -2.84 15.80 -22.04
N LYS A 95 -2.60 16.41 -20.89
CA LYS A 95 -1.28 16.55 -20.24
C LYS A 95 -0.87 15.30 -19.44
N VAL A 96 -1.75 14.31 -19.30
CA VAL A 96 -1.46 13.01 -18.66
C VAL A 96 -1.61 11.92 -19.71
N LYS A 97 -0.55 11.14 -19.92
CA LYS A 97 -0.56 10.02 -20.87
C LYS A 97 -0.87 8.72 -20.15
N PHE A 98 -1.67 7.85 -20.77
CA PHE A 98 -2.09 6.57 -20.20
C PHE A 98 -1.44 5.43 -20.98
N TYR A 99 -0.71 4.57 -20.28
CA TYR A 99 -0.03 3.41 -20.86
C TYR A 99 -0.48 2.14 -20.16
N PHE A 100 -0.58 1.06 -20.94
CA PHE A 100 -1.06 -0.24 -20.51
C PHE A 100 -0.03 -1.29 -20.86
N GLN A 101 0.02 -2.37 -20.08
CA GLN A 101 0.77 -3.56 -20.48
C GLN A 101 0.23 -4.14 -21.79
N THR A 102 1.15 -4.60 -22.63
CA THR A 102 0.81 -5.51 -23.73
C THR A 102 0.52 -6.90 -23.18
N ASP A 103 -0.10 -7.75 -23.99
CA ASP A 103 -0.41 -9.12 -23.57
C ASP A 103 0.89 -9.91 -23.31
N ASP A 104 1.93 -9.69 -24.13
CA ASP A 104 3.27 -10.27 -23.94
C ASP A 104 3.90 -9.87 -22.60
N MET A 105 3.76 -8.60 -22.20
CA MET A 105 4.26 -8.12 -20.90
C MET A 105 3.52 -8.77 -19.74
N ILE A 106 2.21 -9.01 -19.87
CA ILE A 106 1.42 -9.70 -18.84
C ILE A 106 1.90 -11.15 -18.71
N ASP A 107 2.04 -11.87 -19.82
CA ASP A 107 2.49 -13.26 -19.80
C ASP A 107 3.96 -13.40 -19.36
N ASP A 108 4.82 -12.44 -19.70
CA ASP A 108 6.21 -12.42 -19.23
C ASP A 108 6.32 -12.27 -17.72
N MET A 109 5.49 -11.43 -17.12
CA MET A 109 5.46 -11.25 -15.66
C MET A 109 4.99 -12.52 -14.93
N GLU A 110 4.02 -13.25 -15.50
CA GLU A 110 3.58 -14.55 -14.98
C GLU A 110 4.72 -15.57 -15.03
N ARG A 111 5.44 -15.66 -16.17
CA ARG A 111 6.58 -16.57 -16.31
C ARG A 111 7.70 -16.22 -15.35
N LYS A 112 8.08 -14.95 -15.22
CA LYS A 112 9.12 -14.50 -14.28
C LYS A 112 8.78 -14.90 -12.85
N PHE A 113 7.54 -14.68 -12.42
CA PHE A 113 7.11 -15.08 -11.08
C PHE A 113 7.14 -16.60 -10.91
N MET A 114 6.58 -17.36 -11.85
CA MET A 114 6.61 -18.83 -11.82
C MET A 114 8.04 -19.37 -11.76
N ASN A 115 8.97 -18.80 -12.54
CA ASN A 115 10.36 -19.24 -12.57
C ASN A 115 11.09 -18.98 -11.26
N GLU A 116 10.82 -17.84 -10.61
CA GLU A 116 11.46 -17.50 -9.35
C GLU A 116 10.84 -18.28 -8.17
N THR A 117 9.53 -18.48 -8.14
CA THR A 117 8.84 -19.01 -6.96
C THR A 117 8.38 -20.47 -7.10
N GLY A 118 8.32 -21.00 -8.32
CA GLY A 118 7.66 -22.26 -8.63
C GLY A 118 6.14 -22.26 -8.41
N LEU A 119 5.51 -21.07 -8.32
CA LEU A 119 4.06 -20.95 -8.03
C LEU A 119 3.29 -20.38 -9.21
N ASN A 120 2.24 -21.09 -9.60
CA ASN A 120 1.24 -20.55 -10.50
C ASN A 120 0.25 -19.69 -9.71
N ARG A 121 0.16 -18.39 -10.03
CA ARG A 121 -0.72 -17.45 -9.31
C ARG A 121 -2.19 -17.81 -9.38
N THR A 122 -2.62 -18.41 -10.48
CA THR A 122 -4.01 -18.88 -10.65
C THR A 122 -4.30 -20.03 -9.70
N GLU A 123 -3.33 -20.96 -9.55
CA GLU A 123 -3.43 -22.09 -8.62
C GLU A 123 -3.48 -21.62 -7.16
N ILE A 124 -2.60 -20.69 -6.78
CA ILE A 124 -2.56 -20.13 -5.42
C ILE A 124 -3.58 -19.01 -5.18
N LYS A 125 -4.44 -18.72 -6.17
CA LYS A 125 -5.49 -17.68 -6.13
C LYS A 125 -4.96 -16.31 -5.66
N SER A 126 -3.82 -15.89 -6.22
CA SER A 126 -3.13 -14.65 -5.85
C SER A 126 -3.13 -13.63 -6.99
N TRP A 127 -2.91 -12.36 -6.64
CA TRP A 127 -2.70 -11.25 -7.57
C TRP A 127 -1.44 -10.49 -7.19
N PHE A 128 -0.79 -9.86 -8.17
CA PHE A 128 0.36 -9.00 -7.93
C PHE A 128 -0.11 -7.75 -7.24
N SER A 129 0.65 -7.30 -6.24
CA SER A 129 0.43 -5.96 -5.71
C SER A 129 0.84 -4.91 -6.75
N THR A 130 0.25 -3.72 -6.67
CA THR A 130 0.79 -2.57 -7.41
C THR A 130 2.23 -2.26 -7.00
N GLY A 131 2.58 -2.60 -5.75
CA GLY A 131 3.95 -2.65 -5.22
C GLY A 131 4.92 -3.34 -6.16
N TYR A 132 4.67 -4.63 -6.36
CA TYR A 132 5.48 -5.54 -7.17
C TYR A 132 5.62 -5.06 -8.61
N MET A 133 4.49 -4.69 -9.23
CA MET A 133 4.49 -4.18 -10.60
C MET A 133 5.25 -2.87 -10.75
N SER A 134 5.29 -2.02 -9.72
CA SER A 134 6.04 -0.77 -9.77
C SER A 134 7.54 -0.98 -9.65
N VAL A 135 7.98 -1.94 -8.83
CA VAL A 135 9.40 -2.29 -8.71
C VAL A 135 9.90 -2.85 -10.05
N LEU A 136 9.15 -3.76 -10.67
CA LEU A 136 9.51 -4.29 -11.98
C LEU A 136 9.55 -3.21 -13.06
N PHE A 137 8.52 -2.35 -13.12
CA PHE A 137 8.52 -1.21 -14.02
C PHE A 137 9.72 -0.30 -13.80
N ALA A 138 10.08 0.00 -12.54
CA ALA A 138 11.24 0.82 -12.23
C ALA A 138 12.56 0.18 -12.68
N LEU A 139 12.71 -1.14 -12.47
CA LEU A 139 13.89 -1.90 -12.90
C LEU A 139 14.04 -1.99 -14.43
N ASP A 140 12.94 -1.88 -15.17
CA ASP A 140 12.96 -1.90 -16.64
C ASP A 140 13.32 -0.53 -17.25
N VAL A 141 13.08 0.58 -16.54
CA VAL A 141 13.17 1.95 -17.10
C VAL A 141 14.15 2.87 -16.38
N CYS A 142 14.80 2.41 -15.32
CA CYS A 142 15.73 3.22 -14.53
C CYS A 142 17.05 2.47 -14.28
N ASP A 143 18.16 3.19 -14.35
CA ASP A 143 19.49 2.63 -14.07
C ASP A 143 19.72 2.36 -12.59
N ASN A 144 19.15 3.18 -11.70
CA ASN A 144 19.28 3.04 -10.24
C ASN A 144 17.91 3.25 -9.59
N VAL A 145 17.50 2.33 -8.72
CA VAL A 145 16.18 2.36 -8.09
C VAL A 145 16.34 2.46 -6.57
N VAL A 146 15.66 3.45 -5.97
CA VAL A 146 15.54 3.59 -4.52
C VAL A 146 14.07 3.46 -4.13
N CYS A 147 13.74 2.42 -3.36
CA CYS A 147 12.42 2.18 -2.82
C CYS A 147 12.29 2.78 -1.41
N TYR A 148 11.26 3.61 -1.21
CA TYR A 148 10.95 4.22 0.08
C TYR A 148 9.70 3.61 0.71
N GLY A 149 9.68 3.49 2.04
CA GLY A 149 8.47 3.07 2.76
C GLY A 149 8.12 1.60 2.56
N VAL A 150 9.11 0.75 2.28
CA VAL A 150 8.94 -0.69 2.16
C VAL A 150 9.78 -1.36 3.24
N SER A 151 9.15 -2.04 4.18
CA SER A 151 9.83 -2.85 5.19
C SER A 151 10.29 -4.20 4.63
N ASP A 152 11.34 -4.79 5.20
CA ASP A 152 11.80 -6.13 4.82
C ASP A 152 10.84 -7.23 5.30
N VAL A 153 11.08 -8.48 4.88
CA VAL A 153 10.23 -9.64 5.20
C VAL A 153 10.15 -9.91 6.70
N ASP A 154 11.23 -9.64 7.45
CA ASP A 154 11.35 -9.95 8.88
C ASP A 154 11.00 -8.78 9.80
N TYR A 155 10.72 -7.59 9.25
CA TYR A 155 10.41 -6.40 10.04
C TYR A 155 9.33 -6.65 11.09
N CYS A 156 8.19 -7.24 10.72
CA CYS A 156 7.08 -7.46 11.64
C CYS A 156 7.35 -8.53 12.71
N ARG A 157 8.30 -9.43 12.45
CA ARG A 157 8.78 -10.40 13.44
C ARG A 157 9.72 -9.73 14.43
N ARG A 158 10.55 -8.79 13.97
CA ARG A 158 11.45 -7.98 14.81
C ARG A 158 10.69 -6.92 15.62
N GLU A 159 9.64 -6.36 15.04
CA GLU A 159 8.83 -5.27 15.60
C GLU A 159 7.36 -5.68 15.78
N PRO A 160 7.05 -6.67 16.62
CA PRO A 160 5.72 -7.25 16.72
C PRO A 160 4.67 -6.29 17.30
N GLN A 161 5.09 -5.23 17.98
CA GLN A 161 4.22 -4.18 18.52
C GLN A 161 4.13 -2.94 17.60
N SER A 162 4.68 -3.02 16.39
CA SER A 162 4.70 -1.89 15.46
C SER A 162 3.31 -1.32 15.20
N GLN A 163 3.18 -0.01 15.36
CA GLN A 163 1.95 0.75 15.08
C GLN A 163 2.02 1.45 13.71
N VAL A 164 2.97 1.08 12.84
CA VAL A 164 3.09 1.66 11.51
C VAL A 164 1.83 1.33 10.68
N GLY A 165 1.27 2.35 10.04
CA GLY A 165 0.09 2.20 9.20
C GLY A 165 0.44 1.53 7.88
N TYR A 166 -0.50 0.76 7.33
CA TYR A 166 -0.34 0.14 6.00
C TYR A 166 -0.13 1.19 4.90
N HIS A 167 -0.79 2.35 5.01
CA HIS A 167 -0.44 3.53 4.24
C HIS A 167 -0.01 4.66 5.17
N TYR A 168 0.95 5.48 4.72
CA TYR A 168 1.39 6.67 5.45
C TYR A 168 0.30 7.76 5.57
N TYR A 169 -0.72 7.71 4.72
CA TYR A 169 -1.82 8.67 4.66
C TYR A 169 -3.12 8.14 5.29
N ASP A 170 -3.13 6.90 5.80
CA ASP A 170 -4.29 6.38 6.52
C ASP A 170 -4.35 7.00 7.92
N THR A 171 -5.46 7.66 8.23
CA THR A 171 -5.68 8.35 9.50
C THR A 171 -6.83 7.73 10.28
N GLY A 172 -6.90 8.02 11.58
CA GLY A 172 -7.99 7.57 12.45
C GLY A 172 -7.72 6.26 13.18
N LYS A 173 -8.66 5.87 14.04
CA LYS A 173 -8.55 4.70 14.92
C LYS A 173 -8.70 3.36 14.19
N ASP A 174 -9.39 3.37 13.05
CA ASP A 174 -9.66 2.18 12.24
C ASP A 174 -8.65 1.99 11.10
N ARG A 175 -7.54 2.74 11.12
CA ARG A 175 -6.48 2.59 10.11
C ARG A 175 -5.89 1.19 10.17
N SER A 176 -5.64 0.60 9.00
CA SER A 176 -5.00 -0.70 8.94
C SER A 176 -3.52 -0.58 9.31
N LEU A 177 -3.03 -1.48 10.16
CA LEU A 177 -1.61 -1.57 10.51
C LEU A 177 -0.89 -2.45 9.50
N GLU A 178 0.34 -2.07 9.14
CA GLU A 178 1.15 -2.73 8.12
C GLU A 178 1.30 -4.23 8.40
N CYS A 179 1.79 -4.57 9.60
CA CYS A 179 2.08 -5.95 9.96
C CYS A 179 0.84 -6.85 10.00
N SER A 180 -0.26 -6.35 10.56
CA SER A 180 -1.52 -7.10 10.56
C SER A 180 -2.06 -7.29 9.15
N TYR A 181 -1.95 -6.28 8.29
CA TYR A 181 -2.46 -6.34 6.92
C TYR A 181 -1.64 -7.30 6.07
N PHE A 182 -0.30 -7.17 6.07
CA PHE A 182 0.58 -8.02 5.29
C PHE A 182 0.48 -9.48 5.69
N ASN A 183 0.51 -9.81 6.99
CA ASN A 183 0.38 -11.18 7.45
C ASN A 183 -1.00 -11.76 7.07
N ASN A 184 -2.08 -10.99 7.22
CA ASN A 184 -3.40 -11.47 6.83
C ASN A 184 -3.50 -11.78 5.32
N ARG A 185 -2.92 -10.93 4.47
CA ARG A 185 -2.97 -11.10 3.01
C ARG A 185 -2.02 -12.20 2.51
N GLU A 186 -0.83 -12.29 3.08
CA GLU A 186 0.16 -13.32 2.75
C GLU A 186 -0.45 -14.72 2.88
N TYR A 187 -1.09 -15.01 4.01
CA TYR A 187 -1.60 -16.35 4.30
C TYR A 187 -3.06 -16.59 3.91
N MET A 188 -3.68 -15.65 3.20
CA MET A 188 -5.05 -15.84 2.71
C MET A 188 -5.08 -16.94 1.64
N VAL A 189 -5.83 -18.02 1.88
CA VAL A 189 -5.89 -19.18 0.97
C VAL A 189 -6.73 -18.89 -0.28
N LYS A 190 -7.77 -18.05 -0.15
CA LYS A 190 -8.73 -17.75 -1.21
C LYS A 190 -8.59 -16.31 -1.71
N GLY A 191 -7.37 -15.88 -2.02
CA GLY A 191 -7.13 -14.51 -2.46
C GLY A 191 -5.88 -13.88 -1.84
N GLY A 192 -5.80 -12.57 -2.02
CA GLY A 192 -4.82 -11.73 -1.34
C GLY A 192 -3.47 -11.68 -2.05
N HIS A 193 -2.80 -10.55 -1.90
CA HIS A 193 -1.42 -10.39 -2.35
C HIS A 193 -0.48 -11.17 -1.44
N LYS A 194 0.55 -11.76 -2.04
CA LYS A 194 1.65 -12.40 -1.29
C LYS A 194 2.76 -11.39 -1.04
N PHE A 195 2.45 -10.36 -0.26
CA PHE A 195 3.36 -9.23 -0.03
C PHE A 195 4.73 -9.64 0.52
N LEU A 196 4.80 -10.61 1.43
CA LEU A 196 6.08 -11.05 1.98
C LEU A 196 6.86 -11.87 0.95
N THR A 197 6.17 -12.66 0.15
CA THR A 197 6.75 -13.35 -1.01
C THR A 197 7.30 -12.35 -2.04
N GLU A 198 6.54 -11.32 -2.39
CA GLU A 198 6.97 -10.24 -3.29
C GLU A 198 8.20 -9.50 -2.73
N LYS A 199 8.21 -9.19 -1.43
CA LYS A 199 9.38 -8.57 -0.77
C LYS A 199 10.63 -9.45 -0.81
N LYS A 200 10.47 -10.76 -0.70
CA LYS A 200 11.59 -11.71 -0.84
C LYS A 200 12.17 -11.69 -2.25
N LEU A 201 11.33 -11.53 -3.28
CA LEU A 201 11.80 -11.30 -4.65
C LEU A 201 12.56 -9.98 -4.78
N TYR A 202 12.11 -8.91 -4.11
CA TYR A 202 12.84 -7.65 -4.12
C TYR A 202 14.25 -7.80 -3.53
N ALA A 203 14.40 -8.55 -2.43
CA ALA A 203 15.72 -8.84 -1.86
C ALA A 203 16.62 -9.58 -2.88
N ARG A 204 16.07 -10.54 -3.62
CA ARG A 204 16.80 -11.30 -4.65
C ARG A 204 17.23 -10.41 -5.81
N TRP A 205 16.34 -9.55 -6.29
CA TRP A 205 16.68 -8.63 -7.36
C TRP A 205 17.69 -7.57 -6.93
N ALA A 206 17.64 -7.12 -5.67
CA ALA A 206 18.64 -6.20 -5.12
C ALA A 206 20.06 -6.77 -5.04
N GLN A 207 20.23 -8.10 -5.07
CA GLN A 207 21.56 -8.71 -5.21
C GLN A 207 22.11 -8.62 -6.65
N LEU A 208 21.24 -8.42 -7.65
CA LEU A 208 21.58 -8.50 -9.08
C LEU A 208 21.44 -7.16 -9.80
N LYS A 209 20.71 -6.21 -9.21
CA LYS A 209 20.33 -4.92 -9.78
C LYS A 209 20.56 -3.85 -8.72
N PRO A 210 20.84 -2.60 -9.12
CA PRO A 210 20.99 -1.45 -8.22
C PRO A 210 19.62 -1.01 -7.65
N LEU A 211 19.06 -1.86 -6.78
CA LEU A 211 17.80 -1.66 -6.08
C LEU A 211 18.09 -1.54 -4.59
N THR A 212 17.79 -0.39 -4.02
CA THR A 212 18.04 -0.09 -2.60
C THR A 212 16.77 0.31 -1.88
N PHE A 213 16.75 0.12 -0.55
CA PHE A 213 15.58 0.40 0.29
C PHE A 213 15.94 1.44 1.34
N ARG A 214 15.06 2.43 1.54
CA ARG A 214 15.20 3.48 2.55
C ARG A 214 13.90 3.72 3.29
N ALA A 215 14.02 4.19 4.53
CA ALA A 215 12.90 4.49 5.41
C ALA A 215 11.85 3.36 5.47
N PRO A 216 12.24 2.14 5.90
CA PRO A 216 13.51 1.78 6.54
C PRO A 216 14.59 1.29 5.57
N THR A 217 15.86 1.41 5.97
CA THR A 217 16.95 0.68 5.32
C THR A 217 16.88 -0.79 5.69
N TRP A 218 16.98 -1.66 4.70
CA TRP A 218 16.94 -3.11 4.92
C TRP A 218 18.27 -3.59 5.52
N PRO A 219 18.24 -4.45 6.54
CA PRO A 219 19.46 -5.02 7.12
C PRO A 219 20.12 -5.99 6.12
N GLU A 220 21.44 -6.18 6.23
CA GLU A 220 22.19 -7.12 5.39
C GLU A 220 21.58 -8.54 5.41
N SER A 221 21.07 -8.96 6.57
CA SER A 221 20.40 -10.25 6.74
C SER A 221 19.18 -10.44 5.83
N ALA A 222 18.52 -9.36 5.40
CA ALA A 222 17.39 -9.44 4.47
C ALA A 222 17.82 -9.94 3.08
N PHE A 223 19.08 -9.76 2.73
CA PHE A 223 19.69 -10.15 1.46
C PHE A 223 20.50 -11.44 1.54
N ASN A 224 20.56 -12.10 2.71
CA ASN A 224 21.22 -13.39 2.81
C ASN A 224 20.30 -14.48 2.22
N LEU A 225 20.35 -14.60 0.90
CA LEU A 225 19.55 -15.54 0.11
C LEU A 225 20.47 -16.61 -0.45
N SER A 226 20.42 -17.80 0.13
CA SER A 226 21.12 -18.99 -0.36
C SER A 226 20.12 -20.09 -0.73
N GLY A 227 20.38 -20.79 -1.84
CA GLY A 227 19.59 -21.94 -2.26
C GLY A 227 18.30 -21.60 -3.00
N GLU A 228 17.36 -22.54 -2.96
CA GLU A 228 16.05 -22.38 -3.59
C GLU A 228 15.27 -21.22 -2.99
N PHE A 229 14.43 -20.59 -3.81
CA PHE A 229 13.57 -19.51 -3.35
C PHE A 229 12.54 -20.03 -2.34
N GLU A 230 12.61 -19.49 -1.13
CA GLU A 230 11.68 -19.76 -0.04
C GLU A 230 11.11 -18.45 0.50
N SER A 231 9.81 -18.46 0.75
CA SER A 231 9.06 -17.35 1.31
C SER A 231 8.09 -17.83 2.39
N PRO A 232 7.62 -16.95 3.28
CA PRO A 232 6.72 -17.37 4.35
C PRO A 232 5.46 -18.08 3.84
N TYR A 233 4.88 -17.65 2.71
CA TYR A 233 3.75 -18.37 2.09
C TYR A 233 4.17 -19.71 1.47
N LEU A 234 5.31 -19.76 0.76
CA LEU A 234 5.80 -20.96 0.09
C LEU A 234 6.02 -22.12 1.04
N SER A 235 6.70 -21.87 2.16
CA SER A 235 7.02 -22.92 3.13
C SER A 235 5.74 -23.60 3.67
N VAL A 236 4.67 -22.82 3.84
CA VAL A 236 3.38 -23.30 4.33
C VAL A 236 2.61 -24.01 3.23
N TYR A 237 2.63 -23.45 2.02
CA TYR A 237 1.95 -24.03 0.88
C TYR A 237 2.52 -25.39 0.48
N ARG A 238 3.86 -25.56 0.49
CA ARG A 238 4.53 -26.83 0.20
C ARG A 238 4.17 -27.90 1.23
N LYS A 239 4.26 -27.56 2.52
CA LYS A 239 3.81 -28.45 3.61
C LYS A 239 2.34 -28.86 3.47
N ALA A 240 1.47 -27.91 3.14
CA ALA A 240 0.04 -28.20 2.94
C ALA A 240 -0.23 -29.16 1.78
N LYS A 241 0.59 -29.08 0.73
CA LYS A 241 0.52 -29.96 -0.43
C LYS A 241 0.99 -31.37 -0.10
N GLU A 242 2.05 -31.51 0.71
CA GLU A 242 2.55 -32.79 1.24
C GLU A 242 1.51 -33.47 2.15
N ASP A 243 0.92 -32.71 3.07
CA ASP A 243 -0.07 -33.20 4.05
C ASP A 243 -1.46 -33.47 3.42
N GLY A 244 -1.67 -33.13 2.14
CA GLY A 244 -2.94 -33.30 1.43
C GLY A 244 -4.09 -32.42 1.95
N SER A 245 -3.80 -31.41 2.78
CA SER A 245 -4.80 -30.60 3.45
C SER A 245 -4.46 -29.12 3.42
N PHE A 246 -5.22 -28.35 2.66
CA PHE A 246 -5.18 -26.88 2.69
C PHE A 246 -5.69 -26.29 4.02
N ALA A 247 -6.25 -27.11 4.92
CA ALA A 247 -6.58 -26.67 6.28
C ALA A 247 -5.32 -26.28 7.07
N SER A 248 -4.16 -26.89 6.78
CA SER A 248 -2.88 -26.55 7.37
C SER A 248 -2.44 -25.10 7.05
N ILE A 249 -2.75 -24.57 5.85
CA ILE A 249 -2.48 -23.16 5.51
C ILE A 249 -3.32 -22.23 6.38
N ALA A 250 -4.62 -22.52 6.57
CA ALA A 250 -5.49 -21.72 7.41
C ALA A 250 -5.10 -21.81 8.91
N ILE A 251 -4.66 -22.98 9.37
CA ILE A 251 -4.17 -23.21 10.74
C ILE A 251 -2.85 -22.48 10.96
N TYR A 252 -1.90 -22.53 10.01
CA TYR A 252 -0.65 -21.79 10.10
C TYR A 252 -0.86 -20.27 9.98
N ALA A 253 -1.75 -19.83 9.09
CA ALA A 253 -2.18 -18.43 9.01
C ALA A 253 -2.67 -17.95 10.38
N LYS A 254 -3.50 -18.77 11.03
CA LYS A 254 -4.04 -18.51 12.36
C LYS A 254 -2.94 -18.52 13.43
N SER A 255 -2.01 -19.49 13.42
CA SER A 255 -0.91 -19.54 14.40
C SER A 255 0.08 -18.39 14.26
N VAL A 256 0.41 -17.94 13.04
CA VAL A 256 1.26 -16.75 12.83
C VAL A 256 0.53 -15.48 13.27
N ILE A 257 -0.78 -15.38 13.04
CA ILE A 257 -1.58 -14.25 13.50
C ILE A 257 -1.77 -14.26 15.02
N GLU A 258 -1.90 -15.43 15.65
CA GLU A 258 -2.11 -15.58 17.10
C GLU A 258 -0.81 -15.48 17.91
N ASN A 259 0.31 -15.93 17.34
CA ASN A 259 1.65 -15.83 17.95
C ASN A 259 2.36 -14.51 17.62
N ASN A 260 1.87 -13.73 16.66
CA ASN A 260 2.17 -12.30 16.64
C ASN A 260 1.33 -11.64 17.74
N PRO A 261 1.95 -11.03 18.76
CA PRO A 261 1.21 -10.49 19.88
C PRO A 261 0.20 -9.46 19.35
N LYS A 262 -1.08 -9.76 19.57
CA LYS A 262 -2.15 -8.79 19.31
C LYS A 262 -1.76 -7.47 19.98
N PRO A 263 -1.84 -6.32 19.28
CA PRO A 263 -1.77 -5.06 20.01
C PRO A 263 -2.84 -5.12 21.09
N LEU A 264 -2.45 -4.83 22.33
CA LEU A 264 -3.35 -4.74 23.49
C LEU A 264 -4.41 -3.66 23.21
N SER A 265 -5.43 -4.01 22.44
CA SER A 265 -6.70 -3.31 22.40
C SER A 265 -7.57 -3.95 23.45
N ASN A 266 -7.91 -3.16 24.48
CA ASN A 266 -8.77 -3.47 25.62
C ASN A 266 -8.09 -4.11 26.84
N ALA A 267 -6.98 -3.53 27.31
CA ALA A 267 -6.84 -3.40 28.76
C ALA A 267 -7.87 -2.36 29.22
N LYS A 268 -8.90 -2.77 29.99
CA LYS A 268 -9.76 -1.83 30.72
C LYS A 268 -8.85 -0.94 31.55
N VAL A 269 -8.64 0.30 31.12
CA VAL A 269 -8.01 1.33 31.92
C VAL A 269 -8.89 1.52 33.16
N ARG A 270 -8.51 0.89 34.28
CA ARG A 270 -9.01 1.30 35.59
C ARG A 270 -8.55 2.74 35.77
N ARG A 271 -9.48 3.68 35.67
CA ARG A 271 -9.22 5.08 35.99
C ARG A 271 -8.68 5.15 37.42
N PRO A 272 -7.58 5.88 37.68
CA PRO A 272 -7.20 6.18 39.05
C PRO A 272 -8.32 6.99 39.70
N ILE A 273 -8.74 6.58 40.90
CA ILE A 273 -9.63 7.36 41.75
C ILE A 273 -8.83 8.58 42.22
N LEU A 274 -9.03 9.71 41.54
CA LEU A 274 -8.56 11.01 42.02
C LEU A 274 -9.33 11.36 43.29
N LYS A 275 -8.66 11.25 44.45
CA LYS A 275 -9.11 11.84 45.71
C LYS A 275 -9.26 13.35 45.51
N LYS A 276 -10.44 13.88 45.88
CA LYS A 276 -10.73 15.31 45.91
C LYS A 276 -9.72 16.01 46.84
N SER A 277 -8.91 16.90 46.30
CA SER A 277 -8.23 17.95 47.07
C SER A 277 -8.82 19.31 46.70
N HIS A 278 -8.99 20.13 47.73
CA HIS A 278 -9.79 21.36 47.78
C HIS A 278 -9.39 22.43 46.75
N ILE A 279 -10.39 22.95 46.03
CA ILE A 279 -10.30 24.19 45.26
C ILE A 279 -10.77 25.34 46.14
N ILE A 280 -9.87 26.29 46.39
CA ILE A 280 -10.12 27.58 47.02
C ILE A 280 -10.97 28.45 46.08
N ARG A 281 -12.02 29.05 46.63
CA ARG A 281 -12.98 29.95 45.96
C ARG A 281 -12.36 31.31 45.60
N ARG A 282 -12.74 31.84 44.43
CA ARG A 282 -13.35 33.17 44.17
C ARG A 282 -13.58 33.30 42.65
N PRO A 283 -14.71 33.88 42.17
CA PRO A 283 -14.74 35.33 41.96
C PRO A 283 -16.12 36.00 42.15
N GLY A 284 -16.12 37.28 42.55
CA GLY A 284 -17.26 38.17 42.50
C GLY A 284 -17.07 39.21 41.39
N GLY A 285 -18.12 39.46 40.61
CA GLY A 285 -18.17 40.49 39.56
C GLY A 285 -19.46 40.33 38.74
N LEU A 286 -20.39 41.28 38.91
CA LEU A 286 -21.81 41.27 38.54
C LEU A 286 -22.12 41.29 37.01
N PRO A 287 -23.37 40.95 36.61
CA PRO A 287 -23.76 40.68 35.23
C PRO A 287 -24.35 41.90 34.48
N HIS A 288 -24.13 41.96 33.16
CA HIS A 288 -24.85 42.89 32.28
C HIS A 288 -26.12 42.24 31.69
N ARG A 289 -27.25 42.93 31.85
CA ARG A 289 -28.62 42.55 31.48
C ARG A 289 -28.81 42.25 29.98
N SER A 290 -29.54 41.17 29.68
CA SER A 290 -30.16 40.88 28.38
C SER A 290 -31.55 41.50 28.27
N LEU A 291 -31.80 42.28 27.22
CA LEU A 291 -33.14 42.70 26.79
C LEU A 291 -33.72 41.68 25.80
N LYS A 292 -34.88 41.10 26.16
CA LYS A 292 -35.73 40.27 25.29
C LYS A 292 -36.61 41.14 24.40
N LYS A 293 -36.82 40.70 23.15
CA LYS A 293 -38.04 40.78 22.30
C LYS A 293 -37.65 40.17 20.94
N LYS A 294 -38.48 39.53 20.11
CA LYS A 294 -39.78 38.82 20.15
C LYS A 294 -39.94 38.29 18.70
N LYS A 295 -40.51 37.09 18.49
CA LYS A 295 -40.87 36.50 17.17
C LYS A 295 -41.79 37.39 16.31
N LYS A 296 -41.65 37.32 14.97
CA LYS A 296 -42.69 37.31 13.89
C LYS A 296 -41.97 36.92 12.56
N ARG A 297 -42.25 35.80 11.87
CA ARG A 297 -43.33 35.41 10.92
C ARG A 297 -43.46 36.28 9.64
N GLY A 298 -43.35 35.62 8.47
CA GLY A 298 -43.71 36.06 7.11
C GLY A 298 -42.57 36.84 6.41
N ARG A 299 -42.18 36.58 5.16
CA ARG A 299 -42.83 35.97 3.99
C ARG A 299 -41.73 35.30 3.14
#